data_AF-A0A024E5A2-F1
#
_entry.id   AF-A0A024E5A2-F1
#
_cell.length_a   1.000
_cell.length_b   1.000
_cell.length_c   1.000
_cell.angle_alpha   90.00
_cell.angle_beta   90.00
_cell.angle_gamma   90.00
#
_symmetry.space_group_name_H-M   'P 1'
#
loop_
_entity.id
_entity.type
_entity.pdbx_description
1 polymer ?
#
loop_
_entity_poly.entity_id
_entity_poly.type
_entity_poly.pdbx_seq_one_letter_code
_entity_poly.pdbx_strand_id
1 'polypeptide(L)'
;MNPTRRIQPVQLAIGLGVVAISTVLALGANRFPEEMGFVILGAHVYPFALAVFLGVVGLLLCYQAVTGGFRELADHEDESAKALPGGKLGAAWVTAGLVGVAVLINLIGFVLSAGLLFACSARGFGSRRPVRDLAIGIALTLPIYWLFNAGLGVSLPPLINAWI
;
A
#
# COMPACT_ATOMS: atom_id res chain seq x y z
N MET A 1 39.22 7.70 -17.51
CA MET A 1 38.53 6.63 -18.27
C MET A 1 37.19 6.42 -17.58
N ASN A 2 36.09 6.70 -18.29
CA ASN A 2 34.73 6.69 -17.72
C ASN A 2 34.37 5.29 -17.19
N PRO A 3 33.85 5.15 -15.95
CA PRO A 3 33.38 3.87 -15.48
C PRO A 3 32.21 3.44 -16.36
N THR A 4 32.33 2.24 -16.92
CA THR A 4 31.36 1.59 -17.79
C THR A 4 29.95 1.67 -17.19
N ARG A 5 29.03 2.29 -17.95
CA ARG A 5 27.60 2.36 -17.70
C ARG A 5 26.99 0.95 -17.75
N ARG A 6 27.18 0.15 -16.70
CA ARG A 6 26.65 -1.23 -16.63
C ARG A 6 25.19 -1.18 -16.22
N ILE A 7 24.33 -1.52 -17.17
CA ILE A 7 22.92 -1.81 -16.92
C ILE A 7 22.89 -2.91 -15.85
N GLN A 8 22.23 -2.68 -14.72
CA GLN A 8 22.09 -3.64 -13.64
C GLN A 8 20.83 -4.49 -13.90
N PRO A 9 20.94 -5.73 -14.41
CA PRO A 9 19.78 -6.52 -14.85
C PRO A 9 18.80 -6.81 -13.71
N VAL A 10 19.30 -6.91 -12.47
CA VAL A 10 18.47 -7.09 -11.26
C VAL A 10 17.59 -5.87 -10.99
N GLN A 11 18.13 -4.66 -11.15
CA GLN A 11 17.39 -3.41 -10.92
C GLN A 11 16.30 -3.21 -11.98
N LEU A 12 16.60 -3.59 -13.22
CA LEU A 12 15.63 -3.57 -14.32
C LEU A 12 14.51 -4.61 -14.09
N ALA A 13 14.83 -5.80 -13.56
CA ALA A 13 13.85 -6.82 -13.21
C ALA A 13 12.86 -6.35 -12.13
N ILE A 14 13.34 -5.60 -11.13
CA ILE A 14 12.46 -5.01 -10.09
C ILE A 14 11.50 -3.99 -10.72
N GLY A 15 12.00 -3.07 -11.54
CA GLY A 15 11.15 -2.08 -12.23
C GLY A 15 10.09 -2.75 -13.12
N LEU A 16 10.50 -3.75 -13.90
CA LEU A 16 9.60 -4.57 -14.73
C LEU A 16 8.55 -5.29 -13.89
N GLY A 17 8.93 -5.83 -12.73
CA GLY A 17 7.99 -6.46 -11.79
C GLY A 17 6.92 -5.49 -11.31
N VAL A 18 7.31 -4.26 -10.95
CA VAL A 18 6.37 -3.21 -10.54
C VAL A 18 5.42 -2.82 -11.68
N VAL A 19 5.94 -2.68 -12.91
CA VAL A 19 5.12 -2.41 -14.11
C VAL A 19 4.15 -3.57 -14.39
N ALA A 20 4.58 -4.82 -14.22
CA ALA A 20 3.71 -5.98 -14.39
C ALA A 20 2.56 -5.99 -13.36
N ILE A 21 2.85 -5.70 -12.08
CA ILE A 21 1.83 -5.57 -11.03
C ILE A 21 0.84 -4.44 -11.35
N SER A 22 1.34 -3.27 -11.77
CA SER A 22 0.50 -2.15 -12.23
C SER A 22 -0.43 -2.56 -13.38
N THR A 23 0.09 -3.32 -14.35
CA THR A 23 -0.70 -3.81 -15.49
C THR A 23 -1.81 -4.77 -15.04
N VAL A 24 -1.50 -5.71 -14.15
CA VAL A 24 -2.49 -6.62 -13.56
C VAL A 24 -3.57 -5.85 -12.80
N LEU A 25 -3.18 -4.84 -12.02
CA LEU A 25 -4.13 -3.96 -11.31
C LEU A 25 -5.04 -3.20 -12.29
N ALA A 26 -4.49 -2.62 -13.36
CA ALA A 26 -5.26 -1.93 -14.37
C ALA A 26 -6.23 -2.87 -15.12
N LEU A 27 -5.79 -4.08 -15.43
CA LEU A 27 -6.64 -5.10 -16.03
C LEU A 27 -7.76 -5.52 -15.08
N GLY A 28 -7.48 -5.68 -13.79
CA GLY A 28 -8.48 -5.96 -12.76
C GLY A 28 -9.48 -4.81 -12.57
N ALA A 29 -9.00 -3.57 -12.57
CA ALA A 29 -9.84 -2.37 -12.48
C ALA A 29 -10.87 -2.29 -13.63
N ASN A 30 -10.50 -2.72 -14.83
CA ASN A 30 -11.38 -2.75 -16.00
C ASN A 30 -12.42 -3.89 -15.96
N ARG A 31 -12.36 -4.81 -15.00
CA ARG A 31 -13.32 -5.91 -14.84
C ARG A 31 -14.44 -5.59 -13.86
N PHE A 32 -14.41 -4.43 -13.19
CA PHE A 32 -15.51 -4.04 -12.30
C PHE A 32 -16.76 -3.70 -13.12
N PRO A 33 -17.95 -4.23 -12.75
CA PRO A 33 -19.19 -3.90 -13.41
C PRO A 33 -19.48 -2.39 -13.32
N GLU A 34 -20.07 -1.82 -14.36
CA GLU A 34 -20.51 -0.42 -14.34
C GLU A 34 -21.70 -0.26 -13.39
N GLU A 35 -21.51 0.48 -12.31
CA GLU A 35 -22.54 0.72 -11.29
C GLU A 35 -23.56 1.74 -11.80
N MET A 36 -24.75 1.24 -12.15
CA MET A 36 -25.90 2.04 -12.60
C MET A 36 -26.62 2.66 -11.39
N GLY A 37 -26.16 3.84 -10.96
CA GLY A 37 -26.95 4.77 -10.13
C GLY A 37 -26.60 4.82 -8.64
N PHE A 38 -26.40 6.06 -8.15
CA PHE A 38 -26.15 6.50 -6.76
C PHE A 38 -24.71 6.47 -6.21
N VAL A 39 -23.67 6.42 -7.05
CA VAL A 39 -22.28 6.60 -6.60
C VAL A 39 -21.63 7.73 -7.40
N ILE A 40 -21.00 8.70 -6.72
CA ILE A 40 -20.43 9.92 -7.33
C ILE A 40 -19.18 9.59 -8.18
N LEU A 41 -18.44 8.55 -7.80
CA LEU A 41 -17.25 8.05 -8.50
C LEU A 41 -17.35 6.51 -8.58
N GLY A 42 -17.24 5.94 -9.78
CA GLY A 42 -17.33 4.49 -9.94
C GLY A 42 -16.23 3.72 -9.19
N ALA A 43 -16.55 2.49 -8.75
CA ALA A 43 -15.64 1.63 -7.98
C ALA A 43 -14.27 1.37 -8.65
N HIS A 44 -14.17 1.51 -9.97
CA HIS A 44 -12.94 1.33 -10.74
C HIS A 44 -11.96 2.51 -10.67
N VAL A 45 -12.43 3.72 -10.30
CA VAL A 45 -11.60 4.95 -10.34
C VAL A 45 -10.41 4.87 -9.38
N TYR A 46 -10.64 4.39 -8.16
CA TYR A 46 -9.59 4.28 -7.15
C TYR A 46 -8.53 3.22 -7.49
N PRO A 47 -8.90 1.96 -7.83
CA PRO A 47 -7.94 0.96 -8.32
C PRO A 47 -7.16 1.43 -9.55
N PHE A 48 -7.82 2.12 -10.49
CA PHE A 48 -7.17 2.63 -11.70
C PHE A 48 -6.16 3.74 -11.39
N ALA A 49 -6.51 4.70 -10.51
CA ALA A 49 -5.59 5.73 -10.07
C ALA A 49 -4.32 5.15 -9.41
N LEU A 50 -4.49 4.13 -8.56
CA LEU A 50 -3.36 3.40 -7.97
C LEU A 50 -2.54 2.66 -9.02
N ALA A 51 -3.18 2.02 -9.99
CA ALA A 51 -2.51 1.31 -11.08
C ALA A 51 -1.66 2.28 -11.93
N VAL A 52 -2.21 3.46 -12.28
CA VAL A 52 -1.49 4.51 -13.01
C VAL A 52 -0.30 5.02 -12.21
N PHE A 53 -0.50 5.36 -10.94
CA PHE A 53 0.59 5.84 -10.08
C PHE A 53 1.71 4.79 -9.96
N LEU A 54 1.37 3.53 -9.71
CA LEU A 54 2.33 2.44 -9.62
C LEU A 54 3.04 2.20 -10.96
N GLY A 55 2.35 2.37 -12.08
CA GLY A 55 2.92 2.29 -13.43
C GLY A 55 3.94 3.40 -13.68
N VAL A 56 3.64 4.64 -13.29
CA VAL A 56 4.58 5.77 -13.36
C VAL A 56 5.82 5.48 -12.52
N VAL A 57 5.65 5.01 -11.28
CA VAL A 57 6.78 4.63 -10.41
C VAL A 57 7.61 3.51 -11.05
N GLY A 58 6.98 2.45 -11.56
CA GLY A 58 7.67 1.35 -12.24
C GLY A 58 8.47 1.82 -13.47
N LEU A 59 7.91 2.71 -14.28
CA LEU A 59 8.60 3.32 -15.43
C LEU A 59 9.79 4.18 -14.99
N LEU A 60 9.65 4.97 -13.93
CA LEU A 60 10.75 5.75 -13.37
C LEU A 60 11.87 4.86 -12.83
N LEU A 61 11.56 3.73 -12.18
CA LEU A 61 12.54 2.74 -11.72
C LEU A 61 13.28 2.11 -12.92
N CYS A 62 12.55 1.74 -13.99
CA CYS A 62 13.17 1.27 -15.23
C CYS A 62 14.09 2.34 -15.85
N TYR A 63 13.66 3.60 -15.89
CA TYR A 63 14.46 4.71 -16.39
C TYR A 63 15.74 4.91 -15.57
N GLN A 64 15.65 4.88 -14.24
CA GLN A 64 16.82 4.97 -13.35
C GLN A 64 17.78 3.78 -13.54
N ALA A 65 17.23 2.57 -13.68
CA ALA A 65 18.02 1.36 -13.93
C ALA A 65 18.82 1.42 -15.25
N VAL A 66 18.28 2.08 -16.28
CA VAL A 66 18.93 2.25 -17.60
C VAL A 66 19.90 3.45 -17.63
N THR A 67 19.60 4.53 -16.91
CA THR A 67 20.36 5.79 -17.00
C THR A 67 21.56 5.88 -16.06
N GLY A 68 21.56 5.16 -14.94
CA GLY A 68 22.67 5.25 -13.98
C GLY A 68 22.70 4.22 -12.84
N GLY A 69 21.71 3.33 -12.78
CA GLY A 69 21.52 2.38 -11.68
C GLY A 69 21.08 3.07 -10.38
N PHE A 70 20.47 2.30 -9.46
CA PHE A 70 20.15 2.80 -8.12
C PHE A 70 21.43 3.06 -7.33
N ARG A 71 22.01 4.26 -7.49
CA ARG A 71 23.24 4.66 -6.78
C ARG A 71 23.07 4.65 -5.26
N GLU A 72 21.90 5.05 -4.76
CA GLU A 72 21.60 4.97 -3.33
C GLU A 72 21.47 3.53 -2.82
N LEU A 73 20.96 2.56 -3.59
CA LEU A 73 20.84 1.18 -3.10
C LEU A 73 22.20 0.51 -2.88
N ALA A 74 23.22 0.83 -3.69
CA ALA A 74 24.54 0.25 -3.55
C ALA A 74 25.26 0.75 -2.28
N ASP A 75 25.03 2.01 -1.88
CA ASP A 75 25.57 2.58 -0.64
C ASP A 75 24.86 2.02 0.61
N HIS A 76 23.57 1.68 0.47
CA HIS A 76 22.75 1.15 1.56
C HIS A 76 22.66 -0.40 1.58
N GLU A 77 23.35 -1.14 0.71
CA GLU A 77 23.33 -2.62 0.73
C GLU A 77 24.03 -3.15 2.00
N ASP A 78 25.15 -2.52 2.39
CA ASP A 78 25.86 -2.81 3.64
C ASP A 78 25.07 -2.35 4.88
N GLU A 79 24.31 -1.26 4.78
CA GLU A 79 23.45 -0.76 5.85
C GLU A 79 22.16 -1.58 5.98
N SER A 80 21.59 -2.06 4.87
CA SER A 80 20.38 -2.90 4.83
C SER A 80 20.65 -4.33 5.28
N ALA A 81 21.84 -4.86 5.01
CA ALA A 81 22.30 -6.13 5.60
C ALA A 81 22.44 -6.02 7.14
N LYS A 82 22.69 -4.81 7.65
CA LYS A 82 22.76 -4.49 9.09
C LYS A 82 21.41 -4.05 9.67
N ALA A 83 20.50 -3.55 8.84
CA ALA A 83 19.17 -3.09 9.21
C ALA A 83 18.23 -4.29 9.41
N LEU A 84 18.21 -4.73 10.66
CA LEU A 84 17.26 -5.63 11.31
C LEU A 84 17.43 -7.14 11.00
N PRO A 85 17.87 -7.90 12.01
CA PRO A 85 17.55 -9.34 12.18
C PRO A 85 16.04 -9.66 12.25
N GLY A 86 15.16 -8.69 11.97
CA GLY A 86 13.72 -8.73 12.16
C GLY A 86 12.87 -8.59 10.90
N GLY A 87 13.44 -8.46 9.69
CA GLY A 87 12.67 -8.23 8.45
C GLY A 87 11.56 -9.28 8.20
N LYS A 88 11.80 -10.54 8.55
CA LYS A 88 10.80 -11.63 8.45
C LYS A 88 9.66 -11.47 9.47
N LEU A 89 9.99 -11.02 10.68
CA LEU A 89 9.01 -10.82 11.76
C LEU A 89 8.17 -9.57 11.51
N GLY A 90 8.77 -8.52 10.96
CA GLY A 90 8.07 -7.33 10.50
C GLY A 90 7.09 -7.62 9.38
N ALA A 91 7.54 -8.36 8.35
CA ALA A 91 6.66 -8.80 7.26
C ALA A 91 5.51 -9.68 7.76
N ALA A 92 5.77 -10.58 8.71
CA ALA A 92 4.73 -11.40 9.34
C ALA A 92 3.69 -10.55 10.08
N TRP A 93 4.12 -9.52 10.82
CA TRP A 93 3.20 -8.59 11.51
C TRP A 93 2.34 -7.76 10.56
N VAL A 94 2.92 -7.28 9.46
CA VAL A 94 2.16 -6.56 8.42
C VAL A 94 1.14 -7.50 7.78
N THR A 95 1.54 -8.73 7.46
CA THR A 95 0.66 -9.74 6.87
C THR A 95 -0.47 -10.13 7.83
N ALA A 96 -0.16 -10.32 9.11
CA ALA A 96 -1.15 -10.60 10.14
C ALA A 96 -2.14 -9.43 10.33
N GLY A 97 -1.66 -8.18 10.27
CA GLY A 97 -2.52 -6.99 10.28
C GLY A 97 -3.45 -6.93 9.07
N LEU A 98 -2.96 -7.30 7.88
CA LEU A 98 -3.74 -7.31 6.64
C LEU A 98 -4.84 -8.37 6.69
N VAL A 99 -4.50 -9.58 7.13
CA VAL A 99 -5.48 -10.66 7.36
C VAL A 99 -6.48 -10.24 8.45
N GLY A 100 -5.99 -9.57 9.50
CA GLY A 100 -6.81 -8.99 10.56
C GLY A 100 -7.88 -8.06 10.01
N VAL A 101 -7.52 -7.11 9.13
CA VAL A 101 -8.49 -6.23 8.47
C VAL A 101 -9.52 -7.02 7.68
N ALA A 102 -9.09 -7.99 6.86
CA ALA A 102 -10.01 -8.76 6.03
C ALA A 102 -11.08 -9.50 6.85
N VAL A 103 -10.71 -10.00 8.03
CA VAL A 103 -11.63 -10.73 8.94
C VAL A 103 -12.46 -9.77 9.79
N LEU A 104 -11.88 -8.68 10.30
CA LEU A 104 -12.53 -7.79 11.27
C LEU A 104 -13.36 -6.66 10.65
N ILE A 105 -13.19 -6.35 9.36
CA ILE A 105 -13.87 -5.21 8.73
C ILE A 105 -15.40 -5.28 8.84
N ASN A 106 -15.99 -6.48 8.80
CA ASN A 106 -17.43 -6.69 8.97
C ASN A 106 -17.90 -6.69 10.44
N LEU A 107 -17.00 -6.85 11.41
CA LEU A 107 -17.34 -6.90 12.84
C LEU A 107 -17.22 -5.53 13.52
N ILE A 108 -16.10 -4.84 13.31
CA ILE A 108 -15.73 -3.62 14.05
C ILE A 108 -15.68 -2.37 13.16
N GLY A 109 -16.00 -2.50 11.88
CA GLY A 109 -16.04 -1.40 10.93
C GLY A 109 -14.67 -1.02 10.34
N PHE A 110 -14.72 -0.18 9.30
CA PHE A 110 -13.56 0.19 8.47
C PHE A 110 -12.47 0.94 9.25
N VAL A 111 -12.84 1.95 10.04
CA VAL A 111 -11.89 2.86 10.73
C VAL A 111 -11.05 2.10 11.76
N LEU A 112 -11.68 1.27 12.58
CA LEU A 112 -11.00 0.48 13.62
C LEU A 112 -10.15 -0.63 13.00
N SER A 113 -10.64 -1.30 11.96
CA SER A 113 -9.88 -2.32 11.25
C SER A 113 -8.61 -1.73 10.62
N ALA A 114 -8.75 -0.61 9.90
CA ALA A 114 -7.62 0.08 9.27
C ALA A 114 -6.63 0.63 10.31
N GLY A 115 -7.12 1.13 11.46
CA GLY A 115 -6.28 1.54 12.59
C GLY A 115 -5.49 0.37 13.19
N LEU A 116 -6.09 -0.83 13.28
CA LEU A 116 -5.41 -2.05 13.73
C LEU A 116 -4.33 -2.52 12.74
N LEU A 117 -4.59 -2.47 11.43
CA LEU A 117 -3.56 -2.74 10.43
C LEU A 117 -2.38 -1.79 10.57
N PHE A 118 -2.65 -0.50 10.75
CA PHE A 118 -1.59 0.49 10.98
C PHE A 118 -0.79 0.18 12.23
N ALA A 119 -1.45 -0.15 13.35
CA ALA A 119 -0.78 -0.52 14.59
C ALA A 119 0.06 -1.81 14.46
N CYS A 120 -0.45 -2.82 13.75
CA CYS A 120 0.28 -4.05 13.45
C CYS A 120 1.49 -3.79 12.54
N SER A 121 1.34 -2.93 11.54
CA SER A 121 2.44 -2.52 10.66
C SER A 121 3.52 -1.76 11.42
N ALA A 122 3.13 -0.77 12.24
CA ALA A 122 4.05 -0.01 13.09
C ALA A 122 4.81 -0.90 14.09
N ARG A 123 4.14 -1.94 14.62
CA ARG A 123 4.79 -2.99 15.43
C ARG A 123 5.79 -3.81 14.62
N GLY A 124 5.47 -4.14 13.37
CA GLY A 124 6.38 -4.83 12.46
C GLY A 124 7.69 -4.05 12.22
N PHE A 125 7.63 -2.72 12.26
CA PHE A 125 8.80 -1.83 12.16
C PHE A 125 9.52 -1.58 13.49
N GLY A 126 9.12 -2.23 14.59
CA GLY A 126 9.80 -2.14 15.89
C GLY A 126 9.24 -1.09 16.85
N SER A 127 8.07 -0.51 16.58
CA SER A 127 7.41 0.39 17.54
C SER A 127 6.99 -0.37 18.80
N ARG A 128 7.32 0.19 19.97
CA ARG A 128 6.95 -0.34 21.30
C ARG A 128 5.68 0.30 21.87
N ARG A 129 5.00 1.19 21.14
CA ARG A 129 3.87 2.00 21.65
C ARG A 129 2.58 1.77 20.85
N PRO A 130 1.96 0.57 20.95
CA PRO A 130 0.81 0.18 20.12
C PRO A 130 -0.40 1.11 20.25
N VAL A 131 -0.63 1.68 21.44
CA VAL A 131 -1.77 2.59 21.68
C VAL A 131 -1.60 3.91 20.93
N ARG A 132 -0.38 4.44 20.87
CA ARG A 132 -0.08 5.66 20.11
C ARG A 132 -0.22 5.40 18.62
N ASP A 133 0.29 4.27 18.15
CA ASP A 133 0.22 3.91 16.74
C ASP A 133 -1.23 3.68 16.31
N LEU A 134 -2.05 3.05 17.15
CA LEU A 134 -3.48 2.90 16.92
C LEU A 134 -4.21 4.26 16.90
N ALA A 135 -3.88 5.18 17.80
CA ALA A 135 -4.46 6.53 17.81
C ALA A 135 -4.10 7.31 16.52
N ILE A 136 -2.86 7.21 16.06
CA ILE A 136 -2.41 7.81 14.78
C ILE A 136 -3.13 7.14 13.60
N GLY A 137 -3.24 5.81 13.62
CA GLY A 137 -3.98 5.05 12.61
C GLY A 137 -5.43 5.50 12.50
N ILE A 138 -6.12 5.64 13.63
CA ILE A 138 -7.51 6.15 13.69
C ILE A 138 -7.58 7.60 13.20
N ALA A 139 -6.64 8.45 13.62
CA ALA A 139 -6.60 9.86 13.20
C ALA A 139 -6.38 10.01 11.68
N LEU A 140 -5.67 9.08 11.04
CA LEU A 140 -5.48 9.04 9.59
C LEU A 140 -6.68 8.42 8.86
N THR A 141 -7.32 7.40 9.43
CA THR A 141 -8.43 6.69 8.79
C THR A 141 -9.76 7.44 8.91
N LEU A 142 -9.94 8.30 9.91
CA LEU A 142 -11.15 9.13 10.06
C LEU A 142 -11.37 10.08 8.88
N PRO A 143 -10.39 10.92 8.47
CA PRO A 143 -10.53 11.80 7.32
C PRO A 143 -10.78 11.03 6.03
N ILE A 144 -10.13 9.87 5.88
CA ILE A 144 -10.33 8.98 4.74
C ILE A 144 -11.77 8.44 4.74
N TYR A 145 -12.26 7.92 5.87
CA TYR A 145 -13.66 7.49 5.99
C TYR A 145 -14.63 8.61 5.65
N TRP A 146 -14.38 9.83 6.13
CA TRP A 146 -15.23 10.99 5.81
C TRP A 146 -15.19 11.34 4.33
N LEU A 147 -14.00 11.33 3.71
CA LEU A 147 -13.83 11.56 2.27
C LEU A 147 -14.54 10.49 1.43
N PHE A 148 -14.50 9.23 1.85
CA PHE A 148 -15.21 8.15 1.16
C PHE A 148 -16.73 8.26 1.37
N ASN A 149 -17.18 8.49 2.60
CA ASN A 149 -18.61 8.60 2.92
C ASN A 149 -19.24 9.84 2.24
N ALA A 150 -18.58 11.00 2.29
CA ALA A 150 -19.08 12.25 1.72
C ALA A 150 -18.75 12.42 0.24
N GLY A 151 -17.60 11.92 -0.23
CA GLY A 151 -17.12 12.11 -1.59
C GLY A 151 -17.51 11.01 -2.58
N LEU A 152 -17.70 9.77 -2.11
CA LEU A 152 -18.07 8.64 -2.97
C LEU A 152 -19.55 8.24 -2.84
N GLY A 153 -20.23 8.60 -1.75
CA GLY A 153 -21.61 8.17 -1.49
C GLY A 153 -21.74 6.68 -1.16
N VAL A 154 -20.61 6.01 -0.92
CA VAL A 154 -20.53 4.59 -0.57
C VAL A 154 -20.67 4.44 0.94
N SER A 155 -21.73 3.76 1.39
CA SER A 155 -21.92 3.38 2.80
C SER A 155 -20.88 2.34 3.21
N LEU A 156 -19.71 2.79 3.66
CA LEU A 156 -18.73 1.91 4.31
C LEU A 156 -19.32 1.37 5.63
N PRO A 157 -18.98 0.13 6.03
CA PRO A 157 -19.47 -0.47 7.27
C PRO A 157 -19.31 0.49 8.45
N PRO A 158 -20.41 0.86 9.14
CA PRO A 158 -20.40 1.91 10.14
C PRO A 158 -19.51 1.55 11.32
N LEU A 159 -18.99 2.58 11.99
CA LEU A 159 -18.13 2.51 13.18
C LEU A 159 -18.71 1.69 14.33
N ILE A 160 -20.03 1.45 14.33
CA ILE A 160 -20.78 0.73 15.35
C ILE A 160 -21.87 -0.04 14.57
N ASN A 161 -21.96 -1.35 14.78
CA ASN A 161 -23.12 -2.13 14.32
C ASN A 161 -24.39 -1.40 14.76
N ALA A 162 -25.32 -1.17 13.84
CA ALA A 162 -26.63 -0.53 14.07
C ALA A 162 -27.59 -1.38 14.93
N TRP A 163 -27.06 -2.03 15.98
CA TRP A 163 -27.77 -2.79 17.01
C TRP A 163 -27.72 -2.09 18.38
N ILE A 164 -27.28 -0.84 18.43
CA ILE A 164 -27.53 0.11 19.53
C ILE A 164 -28.20 1.33 18.94
#